data_AF-A0A2I6S9R7-F1
#
_entry.id   AF-A0A2I6S9R7-F1
#
_cell.length_a   1.000
_cell.length_b   1.000
_cell.length_c   1.000
_cell.angle_alpha   90.00
_cell.angle_beta   90.00
_cell.angle_gamma   90.00
#
_symmetry.space_group_name_H-M   'P 1'
#
loop_
_entity.id
_entity.type
_entity.pdbx_description
1 polymer ?
#
loop_
_entity_poly.entity_id
_entity_poly.type
_entity_poly.pdbx_seq_one_letter_code
_entity_poly.pdbx_strand_id
1 'polypeptide(L)'
;MMSTAPLRHVAGALLAVFVLAGCVAYGVEEPRHVRSFEIPKGHMPPPGACRIWFPDRPPGQQPPPGDCFELRQRVPPGAALVRG
;
A
#
# COMPACT_ATOMS: atom_id res chain seq x y z
N MET A 1 -54.09 -18.06 -12.59
CA MET A 1 -53.42 -16.73 -12.64
C MET A 1 -52.50 -16.64 -11.43
N MET A 2 -51.25 -17.12 -11.55
CA MET A 2 -50.28 -17.10 -10.45
C MET A 2 -49.53 -15.77 -10.46
N SER A 3 -49.55 -15.10 -9.30
CA SER A 3 -49.08 -13.74 -9.07
C SER A 3 -47.57 -13.60 -9.30
N THR A 4 -47.17 -12.88 -10.34
CA THR A 4 -45.76 -12.57 -10.69
C THR A 4 -45.20 -11.34 -9.94
N ALA A 5 -45.96 -10.80 -8.98
CA ALA A 5 -45.58 -9.64 -8.18
C ALA A 5 -44.30 -9.80 -7.31
N PRO A 6 -44.02 -10.95 -6.64
CA PRO A 6 -42.89 -10.99 -5.71
C PRO A 6 -41.54 -10.93 -6.43
N LEU A 7 -41.45 -11.47 -7.64
CA LEU A 7 -40.18 -11.57 -8.39
C LEU A 7 -39.68 -10.19 -8.86
N ARG A 8 -40.60 -9.27 -9.18
CA ARG A 8 -40.28 -7.90 -9.62
C ARG A 8 -39.75 -7.05 -8.47
N HIS A 9 -40.29 -7.23 -7.27
CA HIS A 9 -39.83 -6.54 -6.06
C HIS A 9 -38.49 -7.07 -5.58
N VAL A 10 -38.28 -8.39 -5.66
CA VAL A 10 -37.00 -9.02 -5.32
C VAL A 10 -35.88 -8.55 -6.26
N ALA A 11 -36.14 -8.48 -7.57
CA ALA A 11 -35.16 -7.98 -8.53
C ALA A 11 -34.78 -6.51 -8.30
N GLY A 12 -35.76 -5.64 -7.99
CA GLY A 12 -35.51 -4.23 -7.68
C GLY A 12 -34.73 -4.03 -6.38
N ALA A 13 -35.04 -4.83 -5.35
CA ALA A 13 -34.31 -4.81 -4.08
C ALA A 13 -32.86 -5.27 -4.25
N LEU A 14 -32.62 -6.33 -5.03
CA LEU A 14 -31.27 -6.82 -5.32
C LEU A 14 -30.43 -5.77 -6.06
N LEU A 15 -31.00 -5.09 -7.07
CA LEU A 15 -30.28 -4.04 -7.80
C LEU A 15 -29.89 -2.87 -6.89
N ALA A 16 -30.79 -2.45 -5.99
CA ALA A 16 -30.52 -1.38 -5.04
C ALA A 16 -29.40 -1.70 -4.05
N VAL A 17 -29.30 -2.96 -3.59
CA VAL A 17 -28.22 -3.43 -2.70
C VAL A 17 -26.85 -3.34 -3.40
N PHE A 18 -26.75 -3.73 -4.68
CA PHE A 18 -25.49 -3.63 -5.43
C PHE A 18 -25.05 -2.18 -5.66
N VAL A 19 -25.98 -1.26 -5.95
CA VAL A 19 -25.66 0.16 -6.12
C VAL A 19 -25.19 0.80 -4.80
N LEU A 20 -25.85 0.48 -3.68
CA LEU A 20 -25.47 1.00 -2.36
C LEU A 20 -24.13 0.42 -1.85
N ALA A 21 -23.81 -0.83 -2.18
CA ALA A 21 -22.50 -1.43 -1.88
C ALA A 21 -21.39 -0.94 -2.83
N GLY A 22 -21.71 -0.47 -4.04
CA GLY A 22 -20.74 -0.03 -5.04
C GLY A 22 -20.04 1.30 -4.73
N CYS A 23 -20.63 2.16 -3.89
CA CYS A 23 -19.98 3.41 -3.42
C CYS A 23 -18.83 3.16 -2.44
N VAL A 24 -18.63 1.91 -2.04
CA VAL A 24 -17.65 1.47 -1.07
C VAL A 24 -16.41 0.93 -1.81
N ALA A 25 -15.86 1.74 -2.71
CA ALA A 25 -14.45 1.65 -3.04
C ALA A 25 -13.66 2.36 -1.93
N TYR A 26 -13.83 1.94 -0.67
CA TYR A 26 -12.83 2.31 0.34
C TYR A 26 -11.55 1.62 -0.08
N GLY A 27 -10.46 2.38 -0.22
CA GLY A 27 -9.15 1.77 -0.16
C GLY A 27 -9.06 1.09 1.19
N VAL A 28 -9.07 -0.23 1.21
CA VAL A 28 -8.66 -0.97 2.41
C VAL A 28 -7.20 -0.60 2.59
N GLU A 29 -6.91 0.36 3.49
CA GLU A 29 -5.58 0.51 4.07
C GLU A 29 -5.35 -0.77 4.86
N GLU A 30 -4.82 -1.79 4.18
CA GLU A 30 -4.16 -2.92 4.82
C GLU A 30 -3.24 -2.33 5.90
N PRO A 31 -3.29 -2.82 7.15
CA PRO A 31 -2.41 -2.36 8.20
C PRO A 31 -1.00 -2.36 7.62
N ARG A 32 -0.38 -1.19 7.53
CA ARG A 32 0.95 -1.03 6.94
C ARG A 32 1.86 -1.95 7.74
N HIS A 33 2.07 -3.18 7.27
CA HIS A 33 2.84 -4.17 7.99
C HIS A 33 4.23 -3.57 8.02
N VAL A 34 4.59 -3.00 9.17
CA VAL A 34 5.90 -2.43 9.39
C VAL A 34 6.81 -3.64 9.39
N ARG A 35 7.25 -4.04 8.19
CA ARG A 35 8.26 -5.08 8.03
C ARG A 35 9.47 -4.54 8.78
N SER A 36 9.72 -5.09 9.96
CA SER A 36 10.98 -4.88 10.65
C SER A 36 12.05 -5.52 9.78
N PHE A 37 12.89 -4.69 9.18
CA PHE A 37 14.06 -5.14 8.43
C PHE A 37 15.31 -4.66 9.17
N GLU A 38 16.34 -5.49 9.16
CA GLU A 38 17.66 -5.14 9.68
C GLU A 38 18.55 -4.66 8.54
N ILE A 39 19.27 -3.56 8.77
CA ILE A 39 20.27 -3.06 7.84
C ILE A 39 21.63 -3.54 8.33
N PRO A 40 22.34 -4.39 7.57
CA PRO A 40 23.66 -4.86 7.96
C PRO A 40 24.65 -3.70 8.18
N LYS A 41 25.58 -3.89 9.11
CA LYS A 41 26.67 -2.93 9.35
C LYS A 41 27.40 -2.62 8.03
N GLY A 42 27.77 -1.35 7.84
CA GLY A 42 28.40 -0.86 6.61
C GLY A 42 27.46 -0.59 5.44
N HIS A 43 26.18 -0.94 5.53
CA HIS A 43 25.16 -0.62 4.50
C HIS A 43 24.27 0.57 4.88
N MET A 44 24.48 1.12 6.07
CA MET A 44 23.84 2.34 6.51
C MET A 44 24.27 3.51 5.63
N PRO A 45 23.37 4.45 5.28
CA PRO A 45 23.77 5.71 4.67
C PRO A 45 24.77 6.45 5.55
N PRO A 46 25.68 7.25 4.98
CA PRO A 46 26.53 8.11 5.77
C PRO A 46 25.70 9.17 6.51
N PRO A 47 26.23 9.74 7.61
CA PRO A 47 25.54 10.79 8.36
C PRO A 47 25.08 11.94 7.48
N GLY A 48 23.81 12.33 7.62
CA GLY A 48 23.21 13.42 6.85
C GLY A 48 22.67 13.02 5.46
N ALA A 49 22.88 11.78 5.02
CA ALA A 49 22.26 11.24 3.82
C ALA A 49 21.07 10.33 4.14
N CYS A 50 20.19 10.16 3.16
CA CYS A 50 19.12 9.17 3.21
C CYS A 50 19.32 8.09 2.15
N ARG A 51 18.64 6.96 2.31
CA ARG A 51 18.61 5.87 1.33
C ARG A 51 17.24 5.21 1.33
N ILE A 52 16.74 4.86 0.16
CA ILE A 52 15.55 4.01 0.05
C ILE A 52 15.99 2.56 0.19
N TRP A 53 15.43 1.86 1.17
CA TRP A 53 15.73 0.47 1.48
C TRP A 53 14.57 -0.44 1.07
N PHE A 54 14.89 -1.48 0.31
CA PHE A 54 13.95 -2.49 -0.16
C PHE A 54 14.17 -3.81 0.60
N PRO A 55 13.26 -4.25 1.49
CA PRO A 55 13.45 -5.45 2.29
C PRO A 55 13.65 -6.75 1.49
N ASP A 56 13.19 -6.77 0.24
CA ASP A 56 13.26 -7.89 -0.70
C ASP A 56 14.55 -7.91 -1.54
N ARG A 57 15.43 -6.91 -1.39
CA ARG A 57 16.70 -6.83 -2.15
C ARG A 57 17.91 -7.17 -1.28
N PRO A 58 18.90 -7.92 -1.82
CA PRO A 58 20.18 -8.10 -1.16
C PRO A 58 20.88 -6.75 -0.86
N PRO A 59 21.65 -6.61 0.23
CA PRO A 59 22.26 -5.34 0.63
C PRO A 59 23.12 -4.66 -0.45
N GLY A 60 23.85 -5.44 -1.25
CA GLY A 60 24.69 -4.93 -2.34
C GLY A 60 23.93 -4.48 -3.59
N GLN A 61 22.62 -4.77 -3.68
CA GLN A 61 21.75 -4.39 -4.80
C GLN A 61 20.80 -3.24 -4.45
N GLN A 62 20.97 -2.67 -3.26
CA GLN A 62 20.21 -1.53 -2.80
C GLN A 62 20.65 -0.26 -3.56
N PRO A 63 19.74 0.68 -3.88
CA PRO A 63 20.12 1.95 -4.48
C PRO A 63 21.16 2.71 -3.67
N PRO A 64 21.94 3.62 -4.27
CA PRO A 64 22.88 4.45 -3.52
C PRO A 64 22.15 5.39 -2.54
N PRO A 65 22.84 5.89 -1.50
CA PRO A 65 22.37 7.02 -0.71
C PRO A 65 22.21 8.29 -1.55
N GLY A 66 21.40 9.23 -1.07
CA GLY A 66 21.16 10.52 -1.69
C GLY A 66 20.57 11.55 -0.74
N ASP A 67 20.10 12.66 -1.30
CA ASP A 67 19.50 13.75 -0.53
C ASP A 67 18.20 13.32 0.16
N CYS A 68 18.05 13.69 1.43
CA CYS A 68 16.89 13.32 2.24
C CYS A 68 15.59 14.00 1.79
N PHE A 69 15.66 15.24 1.32
CA PHE A 69 14.48 15.98 0.89
C PHE A 69 13.92 15.39 -0.40
N GLU A 70 14.80 15.08 -1.36
CA GLU A 70 14.42 14.41 -2.61
C GLU A 70 13.89 13.00 -2.36
N LEU A 71 14.61 12.16 -1.61
CA LEU A 71 14.26 10.75 -1.47
C LEU A 71 12.96 10.53 -0.70
N ARG A 72 12.62 11.42 0.25
CA ARG A 72 11.35 11.34 0.99
C ARG A 72 10.12 11.39 0.08
N GLN A 73 10.21 12.05 -1.07
CA GLN A 73 9.11 12.15 -2.03
C GLN A 73 9.05 10.96 -3.00
N ARG A 74 10.07 10.09 -3.00
CA ARG A 74 10.25 9.02 -4.00
C ARG A 74 10.22 7.62 -3.39
N VAL A 75 9.80 7.47 -2.13
CA VAL A 75 9.72 6.15 -1.46
C VAL A 75 8.56 5.36 -2.05
N PRO A 76 8.81 4.24 -2.76
CA PRO A 76 7.74 3.41 -3.29
C PRO A 76 7.08 2.57 -2.18
N PRO A 77 5.87 2.04 -2.42
CA PRO A 77 5.23 1.08 -1.53
C PRO A 77 6.15 -0.10 -1.21
N GLY A 78 6.17 -0.53 0.06
CA GLY A 78 6.98 -1.64 0.52
C GLY A 78 8.47 -1.33 0.74
N ALA A 79 8.92 -0.11 0.43
CA ALA A 79 10.25 0.37 0.78
C ALA A 79 10.21 1.35 1.97
N ALA A 80 11.37 1.60 2.55
CA ALA A 80 11.52 2.52 3.67
C ALA A 80 12.61 3.56 3.43
N LEU A 81 12.40 4.77 3.95
CA LEU A 81 13.42 5.79 3.98
C LEU A 81 14.29 5.62 5.23
N VAL A 82 15.57 5.33 5.00
CA VAL A 82 16.57 5.15 6.04
C VAL A 82 17.42 6.42 6.12
N ARG A 83 17.64 6.94 7.32
CA ARG A 83 18.47 8.13 7.58
C ARG A 83 19.75 7.73 8.31
N GLY A 84 20.89 8.10 7.75
CA GLY A 84 22.22 7.92 8.37
C GLY A 84 22.53 8.95 9.45
#